data_AF-J7QMB8-F1
#
_entry.id   AF-J7QMB8-F1
#
_cell.length_a   1.000
_cell.length_b   1.000
_cell.length_c   1.000
_cell.angle_alpha   90.00
_cell.angle_beta   90.00
_cell.angle_gamma   90.00
#
_symmetry.space_group_name_H-M   'P 1'
#
loop_
_entity.id
_entity.type
_entity.pdbx_description
1 polymer ?
#
loop_
_entity_poly.entity_id
_entity_poly.type
_entity_poly.pdbx_seq_one_letter_code
_entity_poly.pdbx_strand_id
1 'polypeptide(L)' 'TLLIILMATAFFGYVLPWGQMSFWAATVITNLLTAIPYLGTTLTTWLWGGFAINDPTLTR' A
#
# COMPACT_ATOMS: atom_id res chain seq x y z
N THR A 1 14.93 -1.71 -15.03
CA THR A 1 14.13 -0.49 -14.80
C THR A 1 12.63 -0.77 -14.91
N LEU A 2 12.16 -1.41 -16.00
CA LEU A 2 10.73 -1.72 -16.19
C LEU A 2 10.14 -2.64 -15.10
N LEU A 3 10.93 -3.56 -14.55
CA LEU A 3 10.48 -4.57 -13.58
C LEU A 3 9.75 -3.98 -12.37
N ILE A 4 10.33 -2.96 -11.73
CA ILE A 4 9.76 -2.35 -10.51
C ILE A 4 8.43 -1.65 -10.83
N ILE A 5 8.38 -0.95 -11.96
CA ILE A 5 7.17 -0.25 -12.42
C ILE A 5 6.06 -1.26 -12.70
N LEU A 6 6.37 -2.37 -13.38
CA LEU A 6 5.38 -3.39 -13.71
C LEU A 6 4.84 -4.10 -12.47
N MET A 7 5.69 -4.39 -11.48
CA MET A 7 5.27 -4.93 -10.19
C MET A 7 4.35 -3.96 -9.44
N ALA A 8 4.67 -2.66 -9.43
CA ALA A 8 3.85 -1.64 -8.80
C ALA A 8 2.47 -1.54 -9.48
N THR A 9 2.41 -1.45 -10.81
CA THR A 9 1.14 -1.37 -11.55
C THR A 9 0.27 -2.60 -11.33
N ALA A 10 0.85 -3.80 -11.35
CA ALA A 10 0.11 -5.04 -11.08
C ALA A 10 -0.43 -5.09 -9.65
N PHE A 11 0.35 -4.64 -8.67
CA PHE A 11 -0.08 -4.57 -7.27
C PHE A 11 -1.26 -3.62 -7.09
N PHE A 12 -1.19 -2.38 -7.61
CA PHE A 12 -2.32 -1.45 -7.52
C PHE A 12 -3.58 -1.98 -8.22
N GLY A 13 -3.42 -2.64 -9.38
CA GLY A 13 -4.53 -3.31 -10.07
C GLY A 13 -5.17 -4.43 -9.24
N TYR A 14 -4.39 -5.17 -8.46
CA TYR A 14 -4.88 -6.22 -7.57
C TYR A 14 -5.66 -5.68 -6.35
N VAL A 15 -5.39 -4.44 -5.94
CA VAL A 15 -6.05 -3.80 -4.80
C VAL A 15 -7.47 -3.30 -5.17
N LEU A 16 -7.71 -2.94 -6.44
CA LEU A 16 -8.97 -2.33 -6.90
C LEU A 16 -10.26 -3.12 -6.61
N PRO A 17 -10.33 -4.46 -6.76
CA PRO A 17 -11.55 -5.22 -6.48
C PRO A 17 -11.94 -5.27 -4.99
N TRP A 18 -11.06 -4.80 -4.10
CA TRP A 18 -11.28 -4.68 -2.66
C TRP A 18 -11.80 -5.94 -1.95
N GLY A 19 -11.27 -7.11 -2.34
CA GLY A 19 -11.54 -8.37 -1.64
C GLY A 19 -10.70 -8.53 -0.36
N GLN A 20 -10.99 -9.58 0.43
CA GLN A 20 -10.24 -9.92 1.65
C GLN A 20 -8.73 -10.05 1.40
N MET A 21 -8.32 -10.78 0.35
CA MET A 21 -6.91 -10.93 0.01
C MET A 21 -6.29 -9.63 -0.48
N SER A 22 -7.02 -8.81 -1.25
CA SER A 22 -6.57 -7.48 -1.70
C SER A 22 -6.31 -6.55 -0.51
N PHE A 23 -7.20 -6.54 0.49
CA PHE A 23 -7.05 -5.76 1.72
C PHE A 23 -5.81 -6.18 2.51
N TRP A 24 -5.63 -7.49 2.74
CA TRP A 24 -4.47 -7.97 3.49
C TRP A 24 -3.16 -7.82 2.71
N ALA A 25 -3.17 -8.00 1.39
CA ALA A 25 -2.01 -7.74 0.55
C ALA A 25 -1.60 -6.26 0.60
N ALA A 26 -2.56 -5.33 0.52
CA ALA A 26 -2.31 -3.91 0.71
C ALA A 26 -1.67 -3.64 2.09
N THR A 27 -2.18 -4.28 3.13
CA THR A 27 -1.68 -4.17 4.51
C THR A 27 -0.23 -4.64 4.62
N VAL A 28 0.08 -5.84 4.15
CA VAL A 28 1.43 -6.41 4.30
C VAL A 28 2.46 -5.62 3.50
N ILE A 29 2.17 -5.30 2.24
CA ILE A 29 3.13 -4.65 1.35
C ILE A 29 3.43 -3.22 1.79
N THR A 30 2.41 -2.44 2.16
CA THR A 30 2.62 -1.06 2.61
C THR A 30 3.25 -1.00 4.00
N ASN A 31 3.03 -1.99 4.87
CA ASN A 31 3.75 -2.10 6.13
C ASN A 31 5.25 -2.34 5.98
N LEU A 32 5.75 -2.80 4.82
CA LEU A 32 7.20 -2.89 4.60
C LEU A 32 7.89 -1.51 4.72
N LEU A 33 7.15 -0.43 4.47
CA LEU A 33 7.66 0.94 4.62
C LEU A 33 7.90 1.31 6.10
N THR A 34 7.22 0.67 7.06
CA THR A 34 7.47 0.95 8.49
C THR A 34 8.87 0.51 8.93
N ALA A 35 9.53 -0.35 8.17
CA ALA A 35 10.90 -0.80 8.45
C ALA A 35 11.95 0.31 8.23
N ILE A 36 11.59 1.43 7.61
CA ILE A 36 12.50 2.58 7.41
C ILE A 36 12.66 3.34 8.74
N PRO A 37 13.90 3.47 9.26
CA PRO A 37 14.15 4.21 10.50
C PRO A 37 13.69 5.67 10.41
N TYR A 38 13.11 6.17 11.49
CA TYR A 38 12.65 7.57 11.67
C TYR A 38 11.49 8.04 10.77
N LEU A 39 11.37 7.52 9.54
CA LEU A 39 10.38 7.98 8.54
C LEU A 39 9.30 6.93 8.20
N GLY A 40 9.46 5.68 8.61
CA GLY A 40 8.58 4.61 8.15
C GLY A 40 7.12 4.78 8.55
N THR A 41 6.85 5.24 9.76
CA THR A 41 5.48 5.45 10.27
C THR A 41 4.80 6.67 9.64
N THR A 42 5.54 7.74 9.36
CA THR A 42 5.00 8.94 8.71
C THR A 42 4.72 8.69 7.24
N LEU A 43 5.58 7.94 6.56
CA LEU A 43 5.38 7.54 5.16
C LEU A 43 4.17 6.60 4.99
N THR A 44 4.01 5.62 5.88
CA THR A 44 2.86 4.70 5.82
C THR A 44 1.53 5.39 6.11
N THR A 45 1.48 6.24 7.14
CA THR A 45 0.26 7.01 7.45
C THR A 45 -0.11 8.01 6.35
N TRP A 46 0.88 8.62 5.70
CA TRP A 46 0.66 9.44 4.51
C TRP A 46 0.13 8.60 3.34
N LEU A 47 0.78 7.46 3.06
CA LEU A 47 0.39 6.54 1.99
C LEU A 47 -0.95 5.86 2.26
N TRP A 48 -1.43 5.83 3.51
CA TRP A 48 -2.75 5.37 3.92
C TRP A 48 -3.81 6.48 4.05
N GLY A 49 -3.41 7.74 4.21
CA GLY A 49 -4.31 8.85 4.48
C GLY A 49 -5.19 8.61 5.72
N GLY A 50 -4.63 7.89 6.71
CA GLY A 50 -5.31 7.46 7.92
C GLY A 50 -4.47 6.48 8.74
N PHE A 51 -5.05 5.96 9.83
CA PHE A 51 -4.39 5.00 10.74
C PHE A 51 -4.42 3.55 10.25
N ALA A 52 -5.23 3.25 9.24
CA ALA A 52 -5.35 1.94 8.61
C ALA A 52 -5.79 2.09 7.14
N ILE A 53 -5.66 1.01 6.37
CA ILE A 53 -6.16 0.91 5.00
C ILE A 53 -7.68 0.98 5.02
N ASN A 54 -8.25 1.94 4.28
CA ASN A 54 -9.66 2.31 4.23
C ASN A 54 -10.02 2.90 2.85
N ASP A 55 -11.21 3.48 2.66
CA ASP A 55 -11.60 4.11 1.38
C ASP A 55 -10.56 5.11 0.83
N PRO A 56 -9.91 5.96 1.65
CA PRO A 56 -8.87 6.86 1.13
C PRO A 56 -7.70 6.13 0.44
N THR A 57 -7.35 4.91 0.87
CA THR A 57 -6.30 4.07 0.22
C THR A 57 -6.70 3.52 -1.13
N LEU A 58 -7.99 3.30 -1.36
CA LEU A 58 -8.46 2.73 -2.61
C LEU A 58 -8.58 3.79 -3.72
N THR A 59 -8.93 5.01 -3.34
CA THR A 59 -9.25 6.09 -4.30
C THR A 59 -8.04 6.89 -4.78
N ARG A 60 -6.83 6.61 -4.29
CA ARG A 60 -5.59 7.33 -4.63
C ARG A 60 -4.75 6.56 -5.65
#